data_AF-A0AAU0MUT0-F1
#
_entry.id   AF-A0AAU0MUT0-F1
#
_cell.length_a   1.000
_cell.length_b   1.000
_cell.length_c   1.000
_cell.angle_alpha   90.00
_cell.angle_beta   90.00
_cell.angle_gamma   90.00
#
_symmetry.space_group_name_H-M   'P 1'
#
loop_
_entity.id
_entity.type
_entity.pdbx_description
1 polymer ?
#
loop_
_entity_poly.entity_id
_entity_poly.type
_entity_poly.pdbx_seq_one_letter_code
_entity_poly.pdbx_strand_id
1 'polypeptide(L)'
;MNISDYFSKVLQAPLKNIQWSWGAENEKAVFLRSWVPEYDGRRVYVLGDRDDYGSPGYRERIQHIESIKSGMPGFVVLLEPQDPTAEKWIIKRFEEKVYPIKGFEKEADEWFAVLADGVEVAEANGFNPVEELQKLMQCKAAEVIQKAAKSWKLIGIKDENAIFKHPSKLTRLIVNINTGEYLRT
;
A
#
# COMPACT_ATOMS: atom_id res chain seq x y z
N MET A 1 -7.86 1.13 -11.75
CA MET A 1 -6.60 1.90 -11.55
C MET A 1 -5.45 0.98 -11.91
N ASN A 2 -4.43 1.46 -12.64
CA ASN A 2 -3.22 0.66 -12.91
C ASN A 2 -2.19 0.85 -11.77
N ILE A 3 -1.14 0.04 -11.76
CA ILE A 3 -0.12 0.07 -10.69
C ILE A 3 0.63 1.42 -10.62
N SER A 4 0.90 2.04 -11.75
CA SER A 4 1.63 3.32 -11.84
C SER A 4 0.80 4.47 -11.28
N ASP A 5 -0.51 4.48 -11.56
CA ASP A 5 -1.47 5.41 -10.98
C ASP A 5 -1.58 5.20 -9.46
N TYR A 6 -1.56 3.96 -8.99
CA TYR A 6 -1.61 3.67 -7.56
C TYR A 6 -0.37 4.21 -6.84
N PHE A 7 0.82 3.93 -7.36
CA PHE A 7 2.08 4.44 -6.82
C PHE A 7 2.14 5.97 -6.83
N SER A 8 1.77 6.61 -7.93
CA SER A 8 1.82 8.08 -8.05
C SER A 8 0.72 8.81 -7.29
N LYS A 9 -0.55 8.38 -7.40
CA LYS A 9 -1.71 9.12 -6.90
C LYS A 9 -2.16 8.71 -5.50
N VAL A 10 -1.88 7.47 -5.09
CA VAL A 10 -2.33 6.94 -3.80
C VAL A 10 -1.16 6.84 -2.82
N LEU A 11 -0.07 6.18 -3.21
CA LEU A 11 1.12 6.06 -2.38
C LEU A 11 1.96 7.36 -2.37
N GLN A 12 1.75 8.26 -3.32
CA GLN A 12 2.56 9.47 -3.51
C GLN A 12 4.06 9.15 -3.67
N ALA A 13 4.35 7.97 -4.21
CA ALA A 13 5.69 7.42 -4.43
C ALA A 13 5.78 6.98 -5.90
N PRO A 14 6.03 7.90 -6.86
CA PRO A 14 6.04 7.54 -8.28
C PRO A 14 7.20 6.59 -8.62
N LEU A 15 6.89 5.51 -9.34
CA LEU A 15 7.91 4.58 -9.86
C LEU A 15 8.82 5.30 -10.86
N LYS A 16 10.15 5.17 -10.71
CA LYS A 16 11.13 5.74 -11.66
C LYS A 16 11.01 5.09 -13.04
N ASN A 17 10.79 3.78 -13.07
CA ASN A 17 10.51 3.02 -14.28
C ASN A 17 9.43 1.97 -14.02
N ILE A 18 8.27 2.09 -14.68
CA ILE A 18 7.11 1.22 -14.42
C ILE A 18 7.45 -0.27 -14.61
N GLN A 19 8.28 -0.59 -15.60
CA GLN A 19 8.62 -1.96 -15.97
C GLN A 19 9.72 -2.55 -15.07
N TRP A 20 10.70 -1.73 -14.67
CA TRP A 20 11.91 -2.23 -14.01
C TRP A 20 12.06 -1.84 -12.53
N SER A 21 11.31 -0.85 -12.03
CA SER A 21 11.43 -0.39 -10.64
C SER A 21 10.94 -1.45 -9.68
N TRP A 22 11.74 -1.83 -8.70
CA TRP A 22 11.31 -2.81 -7.71
C TRP A 22 10.38 -2.22 -6.66
N GLY A 23 10.36 -0.90 -6.56
CA GLY A 23 9.48 -0.18 -5.67
C GLY A 23 9.57 1.30 -5.93
N ALA A 24 9.10 2.09 -4.98
CA ALA A 24 9.37 3.51 -4.90
C ALA A 24 9.34 3.94 -3.44
N GLU A 25 9.85 5.14 -3.19
CA GLU A 25 9.79 5.77 -1.88
C GLU A 25 9.16 7.16 -2.00
N ASN A 26 8.63 7.64 -0.88
CA ASN A 26 8.26 9.03 -0.67
C ASN A 26 8.91 9.51 0.63
N GLU A 27 8.58 10.70 1.10
CA GLU A 27 9.16 11.26 2.34
C GLU A 27 8.83 10.45 3.61
N LYS A 28 7.83 9.56 3.56
CA LYS A 28 7.29 8.84 4.72
C LYS A 28 7.68 7.38 4.76
N ALA A 29 7.84 6.73 3.61
CA ALA A 29 7.97 5.29 3.53
C ALA A 29 8.56 4.81 2.19
N VAL A 30 9.05 3.58 2.23
CA VAL A 30 9.44 2.79 1.07
C VAL A 30 8.35 1.76 0.76
N PHE A 31 7.95 1.66 -0.50
CA PHE A 31 6.96 0.71 -1.00
C PHE A 31 7.62 -0.22 -2.03
N LEU A 32 7.85 -1.47 -1.63
CA LEU A 32 8.35 -2.53 -2.48
C LEU A 32 7.20 -3.20 -3.23
N ARG A 33 7.49 -3.72 -4.42
CA ARG A 33 6.62 -4.63 -5.16
C ARG A 33 7.10 -6.05 -4.92
N SER A 34 6.17 -6.97 -4.71
CA SER A 34 6.46 -8.40 -4.71
C SER A 34 5.28 -9.18 -5.26
N TRP A 35 5.51 -10.40 -5.72
CA TRP A 35 4.50 -11.22 -6.37
C TRP A 35 3.81 -12.15 -5.38
N VAL A 36 2.51 -12.33 -5.53
CA VAL A 36 1.72 -13.25 -4.69
C VAL A 36 2.28 -14.68 -4.68
N PRO A 37 2.74 -15.27 -5.81
CA PRO A 37 3.40 -16.58 -5.78
C PRO A 37 4.70 -16.64 -4.96
N GLU A 38 5.34 -15.49 -4.68
CA GLU A 38 6.54 -15.42 -3.83
C GLU A 38 6.21 -15.21 -2.35
N TYR A 39 4.92 -15.06 -2.01
CA TYR A 39 4.46 -14.92 -0.63
C TYR A 39 4.13 -16.27 -0.01
N ASP A 40 4.86 -16.66 1.04
CA ASP A 40 4.65 -17.94 1.73
C ASP A 40 3.60 -17.89 2.85
N GLY A 41 2.89 -16.76 2.99
CA GLY A 41 1.96 -16.50 4.09
C GLY A 41 2.58 -15.77 5.28
N ARG A 42 3.89 -15.54 5.28
CA ARG A 42 4.62 -14.77 6.29
C ARG A 42 5.59 -13.77 5.69
N ARG A 43 6.31 -14.15 4.63
CA ARG A 43 7.41 -13.39 4.06
C ARG A 43 7.39 -13.48 2.53
N VAL A 44 8.02 -12.49 1.92
CA VAL A 44 8.21 -12.42 0.46
C VAL A 44 9.67 -12.30 0.11
N TYR A 45 10.07 -12.89 -1.01
CA TYR A 45 11.40 -12.68 -1.57
C TYR A 45 11.62 -11.21 -1.92
N VAL A 46 12.80 -10.68 -1.58
CA VAL A 46 13.20 -9.32 -1.94
C VAL A 46 14.53 -9.25 -2.65
N LEU A 47 15.54 -10.08 -2.37
CA LEU A 47 16.86 -9.94 -3.02
C LEU A 47 17.67 -11.23 -2.90
N GLY A 48 18.46 -11.62 -3.89
CA GLY A 48 19.30 -12.81 -3.82
C GLY A 48 20.04 -13.11 -5.12
N ASP A 49 20.75 -14.23 -5.15
CA ASP A 49 21.69 -14.56 -6.24
C ASP A 49 21.03 -14.82 -7.60
N ARG A 50 19.72 -15.05 -7.62
CA ARG A 50 18.94 -15.17 -8.86
C ARG A 50 18.68 -13.82 -9.55
N ASP A 51 19.05 -12.70 -8.92
CA ASP A 51 18.84 -11.38 -9.49
C ASP A 51 19.98 -10.96 -10.44
N ASP A 52 19.59 -10.27 -11.52
CA ASP A 52 20.55 -9.65 -12.42
C ASP A 52 21.19 -8.41 -11.76
N TYR A 53 22.39 -8.62 -11.22
CA TYR A 53 23.25 -7.60 -10.60
C TYR A 53 23.55 -6.39 -11.52
N GLY A 54 23.45 -6.56 -12.84
CA GLY A 54 23.67 -5.52 -13.83
C GLY A 54 22.42 -4.67 -14.15
N SER A 55 21.24 -5.10 -13.70
CA SER A 55 19.99 -4.42 -14.02
C SER A 55 19.87 -3.08 -13.26
N PRO A 56 19.31 -2.02 -13.89
CA PRO A 56 19.06 -0.75 -13.21
C PRO A 56 18.21 -0.88 -11.94
N GLY A 57 17.31 -1.88 -11.90
CA GLY A 57 16.45 -2.17 -10.76
C GLY A 57 17.18 -2.79 -9.57
N TYR A 58 18.35 -3.42 -9.76
CA TYR A 58 19.11 -4.06 -8.68
C TYR A 58 19.62 -3.03 -7.66
N ARG A 59 20.25 -1.94 -8.14
CA ARG A 59 20.73 -0.86 -7.27
C ARG A 59 19.60 -0.14 -6.55
N GLU A 60 18.50 0.13 -7.26
CA GLU A 60 17.29 0.72 -6.67
C GLU A 60 16.77 -0.16 -5.51
N ARG A 61 16.77 -1.48 -5.72
CA ARG A 61 16.30 -2.43 -4.71
C ARG A 61 17.16 -2.44 -3.45
N ILE A 62 18.49 -2.46 -3.60
CA ILE A 62 19.41 -2.38 -2.46
C ILE A 62 19.18 -1.08 -1.68
N GLN A 63 19.05 0.05 -2.37
CA GLN A 63 18.81 1.34 -1.73
C GLN A 63 17.54 1.31 -0.88
N HIS A 64 16.44 0.81 -1.43
CA HIS A 64 15.18 0.66 -0.70
C HIS A 64 15.31 -0.25 0.54
N ILE A 65 15.98 -1.40 0.43
CA ILE A 65 16.20 -2.30 1.56
C ILE A 65 17.02 -1.62 2.66
N GLU A 66 18.10 -0.92 2.29
CA GLU A 66 18.96 -0.21 3.25
C GLU A 66 18.24 0.99 3.90
N SER A 67 17.40 1.72 3.16
CA SER A 67 16.52 2.77 3.72
C SER A 67 15.60 2.18 4.81
N ILE A 68 14.99 1.02 4.53
CA ILE A 68 14.10 0.36 5.50
C ILE A 68 14.89 -0.10 6.74
N LYS A 69 16.05 -0.73 6.55
CA LYS A 69 16.93 -1.14 7.65
C LYS A 69 17.41 0.05 8.49
N SER A 70 17.57 1.21 7.88
CA SER A 70 17.97 2.45 8.55
C SER A 70 16.82 3.12 9.33
N GLY A 71 15.62 2.52 9.32
CA GLY A 71 14.49 2.94 10.14
C GLY A 71 13.36 3.62 9.36
N MET A 72 13.48 3.77 8.02
CA MET A 72 12.35 4.23 7.22
C MET A 72 11.24 3.15 7.20
N PRO A 73 9.96 3.50 7.42
CA PRO A 73 8.88 2.55 7.29
C PRO A 73 8.89 1.86 5.91
N GLY A 74 8.83 0.54 5.91
CA GLY A 74 8.80 -0.27 4.70
C GLY A 74 7.47 -1.00 4.54
N PHE A 75 6.97 -1.06 3.31
CA PHE A 75 5.76 -1.81 2.97
C PHE A 75 5.91 -2.60 1.67
N VAL A 76 5.13 -3.66 1.51
CA VAL A 76 5.00 -4.41 0.26
C VAL A 76 3.62 -4.21 -0.36
N VAL A 77 3.58 -4.01 -1.67
CA VAL A 77 2.39 -4.11 -2.51
C VAL A 77 2.45 -5.46 -3.23
N LEU A 78 1.47 -6.32 -2.97
CA LEU A 78 1.40 -7.64 -3.60
C LEU A 78 0.79 -7.54 -5.00
N LEU A 79 1.49 -8.15 -5.97
CA LEU A 79 1.14 -8.20 -7.38
C LEU A 79 0.69 -9.60 -7.75
N GLU A 80 -0.40 -9.71 -8.50
CA GLU A 80 -0.84 -10.99 -9.05
C GLU A 80 -0.45 -11.10 -10.53
N PRO A 81 0.23 -12.18 -10.94
CA PRO A 81 0.55 -12.40 -12.34
C PRO A 81 -0.67 -12.83 -13.15
N GLN A 82 -0.66 -12.55 -14.45
CA GLN A 82 -1.66 -13.08 -15.39
C GLN A 82 -1.57 -14.60 -15.49
N ASP A 83 -0.35 -15.11 -15.57
CA ASP A 83 0.00 -16.52 -15.60
C ASP A 83 1.20 -16.74 -14.67
N PRO A 84 1.03 -17.46 -13.54
CA PRO A 84 2.12 -17.73 -12.61
C PRO A 84 3.15 -18.72 -13.16
N THR A 85 2.84 -19.43 -14.26
CA THR A 85 3.73 -20.42 -14.89
C THR A 85 4.60 -19.83 -15.99
N ALA A 86 4.35 -18.57 -16.40
CA ALA A 86 5.13 -17.89 -17.43
C ALA A 86 6.54 -17.53 -16.95
N GLU A 87 7.51 -17.56 -17.88
CA GLU A 87 8.91 -17.17 -17.62
C GLU A 87 9.04 -15.68 -17.20
N LYS A 88 8.15 -14.82 -17.70
CA LYS A 88 8.06 -13.41 -17.32
C LYS A 88 6.65 -13.06 -16.91
N TRP A 89 6.50 -12.54 -15.70
CA TRP A 89 5.19 -12.19 -15.16
C TRP A 89 4.73 -10.80 -15.61
N ILE A 90 3.46 -10.75 -16.03
CA ILE A 90 2.74 -9.51 -16.34
C ILE A 90 1.69 -9.31 -15.25
N ILE A 91 1.59 -8.07 -14.75
CA ILE A 91 0.63 -7.72 -13.71
C ILE A 91 -0.80 -7.89 -14.24
N LYS A 92 -1.58 -8.78 -13.62
CA LYS A 92 -3.02 -8.91 -13.84
C LYS A 92 -3.78 -7.92 -12.98
N ARG A 93 -3.46 -7.90 -11.69
CA ARG A 93 -4.01 -7.01 -10.66
C ARG A 93 -3.02 -6.88 -9.51
N PHE A 94 -3.32 -6.00 -8.57
CA PHE A 94 -2.53 -5.81 -7.36
C PHE A 94 -3.48 -5.56 -6.20
N GLU A 95 -2.97 -5.76 -4.98
CA GLU A 95 -3.70 -5.41 -3.77
C GLU A 95 -3.54 -3.91 -3.46
N GLU A 96 -4.66 -3.20 -3.26
CA GLU A 96 -4.64 -1.80 -2.79
C GLU A 96 -4.31 -1.69 -1.29
N LYS A 97 -4.09 -2.82 -0.62
CA LYS A 97 -3.51 -2.85 0.71
C LYS A 97 -2.00 -2.85 0.59
N VAL A 98 -1.37 -2.41 1.66
CA VAL A 98 0.09 -2.48 1.82
C VAL A 98 0.42 -3.30 3.05
N TYR A 99 1.47 -4.09 2.95
CA TYR A 99 1.87 -5.05 3.97
C TYR A 99 3.10 -4.49 4.70
N PRO A 100 3.00 -4.10 5.98
CA PRO A 100 4.12 -3.54 6.70
C PRO A 100 5.26 -4.55 6.82
N ILE A 101 6.49 -4.11 6.53
CA ILE A 101 7.70 -4.91 6.69
C ILE A 101 8.14 -4.83 8.14
N LYS A 102 8.19 -5.97 8.83
CA LYS A 102 8.63 -6.08 10.24
C LYS A 102 10.14 -6.26 10.38
N GLY A 103 10.79 -6.70 9.32
CA GLY A 103 12.22 -6.94 9.27
C GLY A 103 12.57 -7.75 8.03
N PHE A 104 13.86 -8.07 7.92
CA PHE A 104 14.38 -8.92 6.86
C PHE A 104 15.00 -10.19 7.45
N GLU A 105 14.74 -11.30 6.81
CA GLU A 105 15.37 -12.59 7.09
C GLU A 105 16.27 -12.96 5.92
N LYS A 106 17.41 -13.60 6.22
CA LYS A 106 18.30 -14.16 5.21
C LYS A 106 18.27 -15.68 5.31
N GLU A 107 18.05 -16.36 4.18
CA GLU A 107 18.10 -17.81 4.05
C GLU A 107 19.00 -18.16 2.87
N ALA A 108 20.08 -18.92 3.12
CA ALA A 108 21.18 -19.08 2.17
C ALA A 108 21.65 -17.71 1.64
N ASP A 109 21.56 -17.45 0.34
CA ASP A 109 21.91 -16.17 -0.29
C ASP A 109 20.69 -15.35 -0.73
N GLU A 110 19.51 -15.70 -0.22
CA GLU A 110 18.26 -14.98 -0.47
C GLU A 110 17.81 -14.19 0.77
N TRP A 111 17.26 -13.00 0.53
CA TRP A 111 16.68 -12.10 1.50
C TRP A 111 15.18 -12.07 1.31
N PHE A 112 14.48 -12.09 2.45
CA PHE A 112 13.03 -12.07 2.52
C PHE A 112 12.58 -10.92 3.42
N ALA A 113 11.54 -10.19 3.01
CA ALA A 113 10.86 -9.25 3.88
C ALA A 113 9.77 -9.98 4.67
N VAL A 114 9.81 -9.88 5.99
CA VAL A 114 8.77 -10.44 6.88
C VAL A 114 7.62 -9.46 6.96
N LEU A 115 6.42 -9.93 6.66
CA LEU A 115 5.24 -9.09 6.54
C LEU A 115 4.33 -9.19 7.77
N ALA A 116 3.70 -8.07 8.11
CA ALA A 116 2.52 -8.04 8.97
C ALA A 116 1.23 -8.10 8.13
N ASP A 117 0.09 -8.15 8.81
CA ASP A 117 -1.22 -8.07 8.17
C ASP A 117 -1.35 -6.80 7.30
N GLY A 118 -1.99 -6.96 6.14
CA GLY A 118 -2.19 -5.88 5.19
C GLY A 118 -3.10 -4.77 5.75
N VAL A 119 -2.61 -3.53 5.66
CA VAL A 119 -3.32 -2.31 6.10
C VAL A 119 -3.72 -1.46 4.89
N GLU A 120 -4.65 -0.53 5.08
CA GLU A 120 -4.94 0.47 4.05
C GLU A 120 -3.78 1.48 3.97
N VAL A 121 -3.51 2.02 2.78
CA VAL A 121 -2.42 3.02 2.56
C VAL A 121 -2.50 4.20 3.50
N ALA A 122 -3.72 4.66 3.80
CA ALA A 122 -3.90 5.76 4.72
C ALA A 122 -3.26 5.45 6.07
N GLU A 123 -3.56 4.26 6.62
CA GLU A 123 -2.97 3.78 7.88
C GLU A 123 -1.45 3.69 7.81
N ALA A 124 -0.92 3.19 6.70
CA ALA A 124 0.52 3.15 6.46
C ALA A 124 1.18 4.54 6.43
N ASN A 125 0.46 5.57 5.97
CA ASN A 125 0.93 6.97 5.95
C ASN A 125 0.71 7.72 7.28
N GLY A 126 0.40 6.99 8.35
CA GLY A 126 0.18 7.55 9.69
C GLY A 126 -1.23 8.10 9.93
N PHE A 127 -2.17 7.89 9.00
CA PHE A 127 -3.58 8.19 9.25
C PHE A 127 -4.10 7.19 10.28
N ASN A 128 -4.69 7.65 11.38
CA ASN A 128 -5.31 6.78 12.35
C ASN A 128 -6.83 6.87 12.20
N PRO A 129 -7.51 5.93 11.51
CA PRO A 129 -8.94 6.01 11.27
C PRO A 129 -9.76 6.11 12.54
N VAL A 130 -9.30 5.49 13.64
CA VAL A 130 -10.03 5.49 14.91
C VAL A 130 -9.97 6.87 15.55
N GLU A 131 -8.77 7.44 15.64
CA GLU A 131 -8.57 8.78 16.21
C GLU A 131 -9.25 9.86 15.37
N GLU A 132 -9.14 9.75 14.04
CA GLU A 132 -9.78 10.70 13.12
C GLU A 132 -11.31 10.59 13.16
N LEU A 133 -11.86 9.37 13.28
CA LEU A 133 -13.29 9.20 13.47
C LEU A 133 -13.77 9.85 14.79
N GLN A 134 -12.99 9.75 15.87
CA GLN A 134 -13.30 10.42 17.13
C GLN A 134 -13.32 11.94 16.98
N LYS A 135 -12.35 12.53 16.28
CA LYS A 135 -12.31 13.97 15.97
C LYS A 135 -13.56 14.40 15.18
N LEU A 136 -13.97 13.59 14.20
CA LEU A 136 -15.15 13.87 13.38
C LEU A 136 -16.49 13.81 14.13
N MET A 137 -16.54 13.23 15.33
CA MET A 137 -17.77 13.25 16.16
C MET A 137 -18.12 14.64 16.67
N GLN A 138 -17.19 15.61 16.58
CA GLN A 138 -17.44 17.01 16.94
C GLN A 138 -17.93 17.86 15.75
N CYS A 139 -17.99 17.28 14.54
CA CYS A 139 -18.43 17.99 13.34
C CYS A 139 -19.95 18.01 13.20
N LYS A 140 -20.48 18.92 12.38
CA LYS A 140 -21.92 19.02 12.09
C LYS A 140 -22.50 17.73 11.48
N ALA A 141 -21.69 17.01 10.71
CA ALA A 141 -22.08 15.76 10.07
C ALA A 141 -21.90 14.51 10.96
N ALA A 142 -21.65 14.63 12.26
CA ALA A 142 -21.29 13.52 13.14
C ALA A 142 -22.25 12.31 13.05
N GLU A 143 -23.56 12.54 13.01
CA GLU A 143 -24.56 11.46 12.90
C GLU A 143 -24.44 10.69 11.58
N VAL A 144 -24.23 11.40 10.45
CA VAL A 144 -24.07 10.79 9.12
C VAL A 144 -22.77 9.99 9.06
N ILE A 145 -21.68 10.56 9.59
CA ILE A 145 -20.36 9.93 9.68
C ILE A 145 -20.43 8.67 10.55
N GLN A 146 -21.09 8.74 11.70
CA GLN A 146 -21.28 7.59 12.59
C GLN A 146 -22.09 6.47 11.90
N LYS A 147 -23.12 6.82 11.14
CA LYS A 147 -23.90 5.85 10.36
C LYS A 147 -23.07 5.21 9.26
N ALA A 148 -22.23 5.98 8.56
CA ALA A 148 -21.32 5.46 7.54
C ALA A 148 -20.30 4.47 8.13
N ALA A 149 -19.69 4.82 9.27
CA ALA A 149 -18.65 4.02 9.93
C ALA A 149 -19.11 2.62 10.39
N LYS A 150 -20.43 2.37 10.49
CA LYS A 150 -20.98 1.04 10.82
C LYS A 150 -20.72 -0.01 9.72
N SER A 151 -20.59 0.42 8.47
CA SER A 151 -20.49 -0.50 7.32
C SER A 151 -19.41 -0.11 6.33
N TRP A 152 -18.74 1.01 6.56
CA TRP A 152 -17.68 1.53 5.71
C TRP A 152 -16.46 1.90 6.54
N LYS A 153 -15.28 1.72 5.95
CA LYS A 153 -14.01 2.04 6.62
C LYS A 153 -13.57 3.45 6.25
N LEU A 154 -13.31 4.30 7.25
CA LEU A 154 -12.72 5.63 7.02
C LEU A 154 -11.28 5.43 6.52
N ILE A 155 -10.97 6.00 5.37
CA ILE A 155 -9.66 5.86 4.71
C ILE A 155 -8.97 7.21 4.46
N GLY A 156 -9.57 8.31 4.92
CA GLY A 156 -8.94 9.61 4.78
C GLY A 156 -9.92 10.75 5.04
N ILE A 157 -9.34 11.91 5.27
CA ILE A 157 -10.03 13.19 5.27
C ILE A 157 -9.31 14.07 4.26
N LYS A 158 -10.04 14.69 3.35
CA LYS A 158 -9.49 15.61 2.37
C LYS A 158 -10.39 16.82 2.24
N ASP A 159 -9.79 17.99 2.40
CA ASP A 159 -10.52 19.27 2.45
C ASP A 159 -11.61 19.19 3.53
N GLU A 160 -12.88 19.31 3.13
CA GLU A 160 -14.03 19.20 4.03
C GLU A 160 -14.76 17.85 3.92
N ASN A 161 -14.08 16.81 3.43
CA ASN A 161 -14.70 15.53 3.14
C ASN A 161 -14.05 14.37 3.90
N ALA A 162 -14.89 13.61 4.62
CA ALA A 162 -14.53 12.29 5.13
C ALA A 162 -14.74 11.24 4.03
N ILE A 163 -13.70 10.49 3.72
CA ILE A 163 -13.68 9.51 2.63
C ILE A 163 -13.72 8.10 3.23
N PHE A 164 -14.74 7.35 2.86
CA PHE A 164 -14.96 5.99 3.29
C PHE A 164 -14.85 5.00 2.12
N LYS A 165 -14.32 3.81 2.38
CA LYS A 165 -14.23 2.68 1.44
C LYS A 165 -15.17 1.57 1.86
N HIS A 166 -15.87 0.97 0.90
CA HIS A 166 -16.70 -0.20 1.17
C HIS A 166 -15.79 -1.42 1.42
N PRO A 167 -16.05 -2.28 2.42
CA PRO A 167 -15.15 -3.39 2.76
C PRO A 167 -14.92 -4.39 1.63
N SER A 168 -15.94 -4.61 0.79
CA SER A 168 -15.91 -5.62 -0.27
C SER A 168 -16.15 -5.08 -1.69
N LYS A 169 -16.32 -3.77 -1.86
CA LYS A 169 -16.63 -3.16 -3.16
C LYS A 169 -15.64 -2.04 -3.43
N LEU A 170 -15.34 -1.80 -4.70
CA LEU A 170 -14.47 -0.69 -5.13
C LEU A 170 -15.13 0.69 -4.98
N THR A 171 -16.33 0.76 -4.41
CA THR A 171 -17.07 2.01 -4.20
C THR A 171 -16.56 2.79 -3.00
N ARG A 172 -16.61 4.11 -3.09
CA ARG A 172 -16.32 5.04 -2.00
C ARG A 172 -17.57 5.83 -1.62
N LEU A 173 -17.63 6.21 -0.35
CA LEU A 173 -18.63 7.12 0.19
C LEU A 173 -17.89 8.36 0.67
N ILE A 174 -18.22 9.51 0.12
CA ILE A 174 -17.61 10.79 0.48
C ILE A 174 -18.68 11.60 1.18
N VAL A 175 -18.41 12.00 2.43
CA VAL A 175 -19.33 12.75 3.28
C VAL A 175 -18.73 14.12 3.56
N ASN A 176 -19.44 15.20 3.23
CA ASN A 176 -19.01 16.54 3.61
C ASN A 176 -19.21 16.73 5.13
N ILE A 177 -18.15 17.11 5.84
CA ILE A 177 -18.12 17.17 7.30
C ILE A 177 -18.95 18.34 7.88
N ASN A 178 -19.21 19.35 7.06
CA ASN A 178 -19.92 20.57 7.44
C ASN A 178 -21.43 20.51 7.14
N THR A 179 -21.83 19.82 6.06
CA THR A 179 -23.24 19.74 5.63
C THR A 179 -23.88 18.38 5.88
N GLY A 180 -23.08 17.31 5.98
CA GLY A 180 -23.56 15.93 6.04
C GLY A 180 -24.07 15.38 4.71
N GLU A 181 -24.01 16.17 3.63
CA GLU A 181 -24.27 15.69 2.28
C GLU A 181 -23.24 14.63 1.90
N TYR A 182 -23.68 13.62 1.15
CA TYR A 182 -22.80 12.53 0.76
C TYR A 182 -23.04 12.09 -0.67
N LEU A 183 -21.97 11.59 -1.28
CA LEU A 183 -22.01 10.98 -2.61
C LEU A 183 -21.30 9.62 -2.59
N ARG A 184 -21.77 8.72 -3.45
CA ARG A 184 -21.15 7.41 -3.67
C ARG A 184 -20.51 7.40 -5.05
N THR A 185 -19.26 6.96 -5.12
CA THR A 185 -18.50 6.79 -6.37
C THR A 185 -18.13 5.34 -6.57
#